data_AF-A0A7G9ZAH2-F1
#
_entry.id   AF-A0A7G9ZAH2-F1
#
_cell.length_a   1.000
_cell.length_b   1.000
_cell.length_c   1.000
_cell.angle_alpha   90.00
_cell.angle_beta   90.00
_cell.angle_gamma   90.00
#
_symmetry.space_group_name_H-M   'P 1'
#
loop_
_entity.id
_entity.type
_entity.pdbx_description
1 polymer ?
#
loop_
_entity_poly.entity_id
_entity_poly.type
_entity_poly.pdbx_seq_one_letter_code
_entity_poly.pdbx_strand_id
1 'polypeptide(L)'
;MNLEVPAIPFRRITYDEAIELLSGEGEQIEWGEDLGTSAERTLGKIIGELYFITDWPCAIKPFYAQPADAEGKRGLFAMRLT
;
A
#
# COMPACT_ATOMS: atom_id res chain seq x y z
N MET A 1 -4.89 -29.44 5.74
CA MET A 1 -4.50 -28.08 5.30
C MET A 1 -3.89 -27.41 6.52
N ASN A 2 -2.57 -27.27 6.57
CA ASN A 2 -1.89 -26.61 7.69
C ASN A 2 -1.89 -25.12 7.38
N LEU A 3 -2.66 -24.33 8.12
CA LEU A 3 -2.72 -22.88 7.95
C LEU A 3 -1.71 -22.27 8.92
N GLU A 4 -0.63 -21.71 8.39
CA GLU A 4 0.34 -21.01 9.23
C GLU A 4 -0.21 -19.63 9.60
N VAL A 5 -0.28 -19.36 10.91
CA VAL A 5 -0.74 -18.06 11.41
C VAL A 5 0.39 -17.06 11.21
N PRO A 6 0.15 -15.94 10.49
CA PRO A 6 1.16 -14.91 10.32
C PRO A 6 1.61 -14.29 11.64
N ALA A 7 2.88 -13.91 11.72
CA ALA A 7 3.40 -13.17 12.85
C ALA A 7 2.79 -11.76 12.94
N ILE A 8 2.49 -11.31 14.16
CA ILE A 8 2.05 -9.95 14.47
C ILE A 8 3.16 -9.20 15.21
N PRO A 9 3.30 -7.87 15.02
CA PRO A 9 2.47 -7.00 14.18
C PRO A 9 2.79 -7.11 12.68
N PHE A 10 1.77 -6.96 11.83
CA PHE A 10 1.98 -6.83 10.38
C PHE A 10 2.81 -5.60 10.05
N ARG A 11 3.68 -5.73 9.04
CA ARG A 11 4.46 -4.61 8.51
C ARG A 11 3.52 -3.54 7.96
N ARG A 12 3.90 -2.28 8.13
CA ARG A 12 3.19 -1.12 7.58
C ARG A 12 4.20 -0.30 6.81
N ILE A 13 3.83 0.11 5.61
CA ILE A 13 4.59 1.04 4.78
C ILE A 13 3.64 2.15 4.31
N THR A 14 4.16 3.32 4.03
CA THR A 14 3.38 4.42 3.45
C THR A 14 3.24 4.25 1.94
N TYR A 15 2.27 4.93 1.33
CA TYR A 15 2.13 4.98 -0.12
C TYR A 15 3.39 5.56 -0.80
N ASP A 16 4.03 6.55 -0.18
CA ASP A 16 5.28 7.13 -0.67
C ASP A 16 6.41 6.06 -0.71
N GLU A 17 6.57 5.31 0.38
CA GLU A 17 7.53 4.18 0.44
C GLU A 17 7.19 3.09 -0.60
N ALA A 18 5.90 2.82 -0.84
CA ALA A 18 5.48 1.85 -1.85
C ALA A 18 5.90 2.29 -3.26
N ILE A 19 5.68 3.57 -3.62
CA ILE A 19 6.12 4.12 -4.91
C ILE A 19 7.64 4.04 -5.04
N GLU A 20 8.40 4.40 -4.00
CA GLU A 20 9.86 4.37 -4.04
C GLU A 20 10.40 2.95 -4.29
N LEU A 21 9.84 1.95 -3.60
CA LEU A 21 10.21 0.54 -3.81
C LEU A 21 9.90 0.07 -5.24
N LEU A 22 8.75 0.48 -5.77
CA LEU A 22 8.31 0.10 -7.12
C LEU A 22 9.13 0.79 -8.21
N SER A 23 9.48 2.06 -8.01
CA SER A 23 10.37 2.80 -8.89
C SER A 23 11.75 2.14 -9.00
N GLY A 24 12.27 1.60 -7.89
CA GLY A 24 13.52 0.83 -7.87
C GLY A 24 13.51 -0.44 -8.73
N GLU A 25 12.35 -1.05 -8.93
CA GLU A 25 12.14 -2.23 -9.79
C GLU A 25 11.72 -1.86 -11.23
N GLY A 26 11.66 -0.57 -11.56
CA GLY A 26 11.31 -0.07 -12.90
C GLY A 26 9.82 0.10 -13.16
N GLU A 27 8.96 -0.03 -12.15
CA GLU A 27 7.55 0.32 -12.24
C GLU A 27 7.41 1.85 -12.14
N GLN A 28 6.90 2.50 -13.19
CA GLN A 28 6.68 3.95 -13.23
C GLN A 28 5.23 4.24 -12.85
N ILE A 29 5.01 4.71 -11.63
CA ILE A 29 3.69 5.03 -11.09
C ILE A 29 3.69 6.52 -10.75
N GLU A 30 2.72 7.27 -11.26
CA GLU A 30 2.60 8.68 -10.90
C GLU A 30 2.02 8.81 -9.50
N TRP A 31 2.54 9.76 -8.73
CA TRP A 31 2.04 10.00 -7.38
C TRP A 31 0.58 10.46 -7.45
N GLY A 32 -0.30 9.75 -6.74
CA GLY A 32 -1.74 9.98 -6.82
C GLY A 32 -2.46 8.98 -7.72
N GLU A 33 -1.79 8.01 -8.32
CA GLU A 33 -2.44 6.90 -9.04
C GLU A 33 -2.65 5.67 -8.14
N ASP A 34 -3.57 4.80 -8.54
CA ASP A 34 -3.78 3.52 -7.87
C ASP A 34 -2.70 2.50 -8.27
N LEU A 35 -2.39 1.56 -7.36
CA LEU A 35 -1.40 0.51 -7.65
C LEU A 35 -2.04 -0.58 -8.50
N GLY A 36 -1.65 -0.65 -9.77
CA GLY A 36 -2.11 -1.72 -10.66
C GLY A 36 -1.63 -3.12 -10.24
N THR A 37 -2.24 -4.17 -10.80
CA THR A 37 -1.93 -5.57 -10.43
C THR A 37 -0.45 -5.97 -10.62
N SER A 38 0.25 -5.39 -11.60
CA SER A 38 1.69 -5.63 -11.80
C SER A 38 2.48 -5.07 -10.61
N ALA A 39 2.23 -3.81 -10.28
CA ALA A 39 2.86 -3.12 -9.16
C ALA A 39 2.59 -3.85 -7.83
N GLU A 40 1.35 -4.21 -7.53
CA GLU A 40 1.02 -4.96 -6.31
C GLU A 40 1.79 -6.30 -6.22
N ARG A 41 1.91 -7.01 -7.35
CA ARG A 41 2.66 -8.27 -7.41
C ARG A 41 4.15 -8.05 -7.19
N THR A 42 4.71 -7.02 -7.79
CA THR A 42 6.12 -6.65 -7.62
C THR A 42 6.39 -6.26 -6.16
N LEU A 43 5.56 -5.40 -5.57
CA LEU A 43 5.66 -4.98 -4.18
C LEU A 43 5.55 -6.17 -3.21
N GLY A 44 4.63 -7.10 -3.46
CA GLY A 44 4.49 -8.34 -2.70
C GLY A 44 5.75 -9.20 -2.74
N LYS A 45 6.44 -9.29 -3.88
CA LYS A 45 7.72 -10.01 -3.99
C LYS A 45 8.87 -9.30 -3.26
N ILE A 46 8.90 -7.96 -3.29
CA ILE A 46 9.90 -7.16 -2.58
C ILE A 46 9.77 -7.36 -1.07
N ILE A 47 8.55 -7.34 -0.54
CA ILE A 47 8.29 -7.37 0.90
C ILE A 47 8.31 -8.80 1.44
N GLY A 48 7.78 -9.78 0.70
CA GLY A 48 7.87 -11.21 1.04
C GLY A 48 7.05 -11.66 2.24
N GLU A 49 6.26 -10.77 2.85
CA GLU A 49 5.39 -11.04 4.00
C GLU A 49 4.07 -10.26 3.89
N LEU A 50 3.17 -10.42 4.86
CA LEU A 50 1.94 -9.63 4.92
C LEU A 50 2.22 -8.22 5.44
N TYR A 51 1.74 -7.23 4.69
CA TYR A 51 1.92 -5.82 5.02
C TYR A 51 0.66 -5.01 4.73
N PHE A 52 0.63 -3.79 5.25
CA PHE A 52 -0.36 -2.76 4.95
C PHE A 52 0.31 -1.55 4.33
N ILE A 53 -0.39 -0.91 3.40
CA ILE A 53 -0.02 0.40 2.87
C ILE A 53 -0.85 1.46 3.62
N THR A 54 -0.25 2.53 4.09
CA THR A 54 -0.91 3.64 4.77
C THR A 54 -0.71 4.94 4.03
N ASP A 55 -1.39 6.00 4.46
CA ASP A 55 -1.19 7.37 3.97
C ASP A 55 -1.39 7.55 2.45
N TRP A 56 -2.39 6.85 1.91
CA TRP A 56 -2.80 7.00 0.52
C TRP A 56 -3.28 8.43 0.21
N PRO A 57 -3.07 8.94 -1.01
CA PRO A 57 -3.61 10.22 -1.43
C PRO A 57 -5.14 10.24 -1.32
N CYS A 58 -5.69 11.22 -0.60
CA CYS A 58 -7.15 11.36 -0.46
C CYS A 58 -7.86 11.63 -1.79
N ALA A 59 -7.16 12.20 -2.78
CA ALA A 59 -7.74 12.52 -4.10
C ALA A 59 -8.28 11.30 -4.85
N ILE A 60 -7.74 10.11 -4.60
CA ILE A 60 -8.18 8.86 -5.23
C ILE A 60 -9.07 7.99 -4.34
N LYS A 61 -9.35 8.44 -3.11
CA LYS A 61 -10.20 7.70 -2.20
C LYS A 61 -11.65 8.17 -2.29
N PRO A 62 -12.63 7.26 -2.08
CA PRO A 62 -14.03 7.64 -1.99
C PRO A 62 -14.26 8.68 -0.90
N PHE A 63 -15.28 9.51 -1.06
CA PHE A 63 -15.62 10.63 -0.16
C PHE A 63 -15.82 10.25 1.32
N TYR A 64 -16.03 8.96 1.62
CA TYR A 64 -16.20 8.45 2.98
C TYR A 64 -14.89 8.00 3.65
N ALA A 65 -13.75 8.04 2.94
CA ALA A 65 -12.45 7.77 3.54
C ALA A 65 -12.07 8.91 4.47
N GLN A 66 -11.96 8.63 5.77
CA GLN A 66 -11.55 9.61 6.76
C GLN A 66 -10.09 10.01 6.52
N PRO A 67 -9.78 11.30 6.36
CA PRO A 67 -8.41 11.75 6.27
C PRO A 67 -7.62 11.51 7.56
N ALA A 68 -6.35 11.17 7.40
CA ALA A 68 -5.38 10.94 8.46
C ALA A 68 -4.80 12.24 9.02
N ASP A 69 -4.86 13.34 8.26
CA ASP A 69 -4.46 14.68 8.68
C ASP A 69 -5.62 15.67 8.65
N ALA A 70 -5.50 16.77 9.40
CA ALA A 70 -6.48 17.86 9.41
C ALA A 70 -6.60 18.56 8.04
N GLU A 71 -5.61 18.36 7.17
CA GLU A 71 -5.55 18.92 5.82
C GLU A 71 -6.30 18.09 4.76
N GLY A 72 -6.74 16.86 5.07
CA GLY A 72 -7.56 16.08 4.16
C GLY A 72 -6.80 15.36 3.05
N LYS A 73 -5.49 15.11 3.20
CA LYS A 73 -4.62 14.69 2.08
C LYS A 73 -4.20 13.22 2.10
N ARG A 74 -4.24 12.57 3.27
CA ARG A 74 -3.76 11.19 3.47
C ARG A 74 -4.85 10.30 4.04
N GLY A 75 -4.95 9.03 3.66
CA GLY A 75 -5.96 8.09 4.18
C GLY A 75 -5.39 6.70 4.46
N LEU A 76 -5.90 6.02 5.48
CA LEU A 76 -5.52 4.63 5.78
C LEU A 76 -6.29 3.66 4.87
N PHE A 77 -5.61 2.83 4.09
CA PHE A 77 -6.27 1.79 3.30
C PHE A 77 -5.40 0.54 3.10
N ALA A 78 -5.90 -0.59 3.56
CA ALA A 78 -5.24 -1.89 3.52
C ALA A 78 -5.63 -2.71 2.28
N MET A 79 -4.65 -3.26 1.55
CA MET A 79 -4.84 -4.27 0.48
C MET A 79 -3.50 -5.02 0.31
N ARG A 80 -3.35 -6.35 0.17
CA ARG A 80 -4.22 -7.55 0.15
C ARG A 80 -3.39 -8.76 0.65
N LEU A 81 -4.06 -9.76 1.25
CA LEU A 81 -3.58 -11.14 1.44
C LEU A 81 -3.57 -11.90 0.10
N THR A 82 -2.40 -12.31 -0.40
CA THR A 82 -2.25 -13.40 -1.38
C THR A 82 -1.17 -14.35 -0.95
#